data_AF-A0A1V6EJ41-F1
#
_entry.id   AF-A0A1V6EJ41-F1
#
_cell.length_a   1.000
_cell.length_b   1.000
_cell.length_c   1.000
_cell.angle_alpha   90.00
_cell.angle_beta   90.00
_cell.angle_gamma   90.00
#
_symmetry.space_group_name_H-M   'P 1'
#
loop_
_entity.id
_entity.type
_entity.pdbx_description
1 polymer ?
#
loop_
_entity_poly.entity_id
_entity_poly.type
_entity_poly.pdbx_seq_one_letter_code
_entity_poly.pdbx_strand_id
1 'polypeptide(L)'
;MRKIIALFFILLTVLNLSCCVKPTEQPSFTHAPTVMPEVSPTEIIQPTESIPTKEPATPSPTPTVIPPGSTYIEFYDLYADLTKTGEMKKDTIHWSEKGQRTEVFDKHNVITTIDTEEKVMYLTFNLGYEHVRGNTEKLLEILKSRNISATFFLVGEFIEVFPEKVRAIYADGHTLGAHSYYHIPPSHTMTDEEYIEDFIKTEKLLKIALDSDYKRMRYYRPISGEYCERDLYIAKALGYTTVLFDATYSDWNRTVINGYEYAYNELVKDIHKGAIYQLHIVTPDNIEALPVFLDELIGDGWMFKAF
;
A
#
# COMPACT_ATOMS: atom_id res chain seq x y z
N MET A 1 26.87 31.00 -63.98
CA MET A 1 25.74 30.36 -63.28
C MET A 1 25.82 30.70 -61.80
N ARG A 2 25.01 31.65 -61.34
CA ARG A 2 24.89 32.07 -59.93
C ARG A 2 23.83 31.20 -59.25
N LYS A 3 24.12 30.63 -58.08
CA LYS A 3 23.10 30.03 -57.20
C LYS A 3 22.90 30.92 -55.98
N ILE A 4 21.63 31.23 -55.74
CA ILE A 4 21.09 32.19 -54.78
C ILE A 4 20.96 31.49 -53.42
N ILE A 5 21.46 32.13 -52.36
CA ILE A 5 21.20 31.77 -50.96
C ILE A 5 20.03 32.64 -50.49
N ALA A 6 18.91 32.02 -50.12
CA ALA A 6 17.77 32.70 -49.52
C ALA A 6 17.75 32.41 -48.01
N LEU A 7 17.94 33.47 -47.23
CA LEU A 7 17.72 33.53 -45.79
C LEU A 7 16.20 33.61 -45.53
N PHE A 8 15.66 32.75 -44.66
CA PHE A 8 14.30 32.92 -44.11
C PHE A 8 14.39 33.18 -42.61
N PHE A 9 14.06 34.41 -42.22
CA PHE A 9 13.71 34.78 -40.85
C PHE A 9 12.25 34.38 -40.58
N ILE A 10 12.00 33.59 -39.54
CA ILE A 10 10.64 33.33 -39.04
C ILE A 10 10.47 34.13 -37.75
N LEU A 11 9.60 35.12 -37.81
CA LEU A 11 9.14 36.00 -36.73
C LEU A 11 8.01 35.29 -35.98
N LEU A 12 8.17 35.06 -34.68
CA LEU A 12 7.16 34.46 -33.81
C LEU A 12 6.18 35.55 -33.34
N THR A 13 4.94 35.51 -33.82
CA THR A 13 3.84 36.35 -33.33
C THR A 13 3.08 35.61 -32.22
N VAL A 14 2.95 36.26 -31.06
CA VAL A 14 2.17 35.79 -29.91
C VAL A 14 0.69 36.12 -30.17
N LEU A 15 -0.15 35.09 -30.31
CA LEU A 15 -1.61 35.24 -30.38
C LEU A 15 -2.24 34.85 -29.04
N ASN A 16 -2.82 35.84 -28.36
CA ASN A 16 -3.69 35.66 -27.19
C ASN A 16 -4.98 34.97 -27.63
N LEU A 17 -5.25 33.76 -27.14
CA LEU A 17 -6.59 33.16 -27.18
C LEU A 17 -7.24 33.28 -25.78
N SER A 18 -8.08 34.30 -25.64
CA SER A 18 -9.15 34.31 -24.63
C SER A 18 -10.19 33.26 -25.00
N CYS A 19 -10.27 32.18 -24.22
CA CYS A 19 -11.43 31.28 -24.27
C CYS A 19 -12.56 31.84 -23.39
N CYS A 20 -13.68 32.14 -24.05
CA CYS A 20 -14.96 32.47 -23.44
C CYS A 20 -15.46 31.32 -22.55
N VAL A 21 -15.69 31.60 -21.27
CA VAL A 21 -16.50 30.76 -20.38
C VAL A 21 -17.96 31.21 -20.54
N LYS A 22 -18.84 30.31 -20.99
CA LYS A 22 -20.31 30.53 -20.93
C LYS A 22 -20.79 30.25 -19.50
N PRO A 23 -21.71 31.05 -18.93
CA PRO A 23 -22.28 30.77 -17.62
C PRO A 23 -23.20 29.55 -17.69
N THR A 24 -23.04 28.62 -16.76
CA THR A 24 -23.97 27.51 -16.55
C THR A 24 -25.13 28.01 -15.71
N GLU A 25 -26.35 27.91 -16.22
CA GLU A 25 -27.59 28.26 -15.52
C GLU A 25 -27.81 27.32 -14.32
N GLN A 26 -28.08 27.89 -13.14
CA GLN A 26 -28.62 27.14 -12.00
C GLN A 26 -30.10 26.82 -12.25
N PRO A 27 -30.57 25.59 -11.97
CA PRO A 27 -32.00 25.31 -11.96
C PRO A 27 -32.66 25.99 -10.75
N SER A 28 -33.68 26.79 -11.06
CA SER A 28 -34.58 27.43 -10.10
C SER A 28 -35.63 26.43 -9.61
N PHE A 29 -35.74 26.26 -8.29
CA PHE A 29 -36.85 25.54 -7.67
C PHE A 29 -37.92 26.54 -7.24
N THR A 30 -39.00 26.60 -8.01
CA THR A 30 -40.21 27.33 -7.66
C THR A 30 -40.97 26.59 -6.56
N HIS A 31 -41.23 27.29 -5.46
CA HIS A 31 -42.16 26.85 -4.42
C HIS A 31 -43.60 26.98 -4.92
N ALA A 32 -44.41 25.95 -4.71
CA ALA A 32 -45.87 25.98 -4.78
C ALA A 32 -46.46 25.31 -3.52
N PRO A 33 -47.67 25.71 -3.08
CA PRO A 33 -48.02 25.74 -1.67
C PRO A 33 -48.58 24.43 -1.10
N THR A 34 -48.41 24.34 0.22
CA THR A 34 -48.87 23.36 1.19
C THR A 34 -50.38 23.09 1.13
N VAL A 35 -50.76 21.80 1.15
CA VAL A 35 -52.07 21.34 1.65
C VAL A 35 -51.82 20.19 2.62
N MET A 36 -52.16 20.41 3.88
CA MET A 36 -52.15 19.38 4.93
C MET A 36 -53.49 18.63 4.94
N PRO A 37 -53.50 17.31 5.21
CA PRO A 37 -54.66 16.66 5.79
C PRO A 37 -54.62 16.77 7.32
N GLU A 38 -55.78 17.09 7.86
CA GLU A 38 -56.12 17.20 9.28
C GLU A 38 -56.13 15.79 9.93
N VAL A 39 -55.43 15.62 11.06
CA VAL A 39 -55.44 14.39 11.85
C VAL A 39 -55.87 14.70 13.28
N SER A 40 -56.90 13.98 13.74
CA SER A 40 -57.58 14.09 15.03
C SER A 40 -56.70 13.61 16.20
N PRO A 41 -56.92 14.07 17.45
CA PRO A 41 -56.03 13.79 18.57
C PRO A 41 -56.34 12.43 19.19
N THR A 42 -55.33 11.59 19.40
CA THR A 42 -55.46 10.36 20.21
C THR A 42 -54.26 10.22 21.15
N GLU A 43 -54.58 10.31 22.44
CA GLU A 43 -53.90 9.81 23.65
C GLU A 43 -52.37 9.77 23.74
N ILE A 44 -51.86 10.59 24.67
CA ILE A 44 -50.51 10.55 25.22
C ILE A 44 -50.42 9.37 26.19
N ILE A 45 -49.66 8.33 25.83
CA ILE A 45 -49.17 7.33 26.77
C ILE A 45 -47.70 7.67 27.07
N GLN A 46 -47.39 7.97 28.33
CA GLN A 46 -46.03 8.17 28.80
C GLN A 46 -45.24 6.84 28.74
N PRO A 47 -44.03 6.80 28.16
CA PRO A 47 -43.13 5.67 28.35
C PRO A 47 -42.45 5.79 29.73
N THR A 48 -42.60 4.76 30.55
CA THR A 48 -41.82 4.57 31.76
C THR A 48 -40.36 4.27 31.35
N GLU A 49 -39.44 5.19 31.61
CA GLU A 49 -38.01 4.95 31.46
C GLU A 49 -37.58 3.87 32.47
N SER A 50 -37.18 2.71 31.95
CA SER A 50 -36.24 1.84 32.65
C SER A 50 -34.87 2.08 32.02
N ILE A 51 -33.97 2.67 32.80
CA ILE A 51 -32.56 2.83 32.44
C ILE A 51 -31.98 1.42 32.32
N PRO A 52 -31.46 0.98 31.16
CA PRO A 52 -30.71 -0.25 31.09
C PRO A 52 -29.41 -0.03 31.87
N THR A 53 -29.20 -0.81 32.91
CA THR A 53 -27.93 -0.86 33.63
C THR A 53 -26.88 -1.30 32.60
N LYS A 54 -25.94 -0.41 32.28
CA LYS A 54 -24.82 -0.71 31.38
C LYS A 54 -24.07 -1.89 31.97
N GLU A 55 -24.21 -3.05 31.35
CA GLU A 55 -23.43 -4.23 31.65
C GLU A 55 -21.94 -3.85 31.58
N PRO A 56 -21.10 -4.32 32.52
CA PRO A 56 -19.67 -4.00 32.47
C PRO A 56 -19.15 -4.43 31.11
N ALA A 57 -18.50 -3.52 30.38
CA ALA A 57 -17.83 -3.87 29.13
C ALA A 57 -16.91 -5.06 29.43
N THR A 58 -17.25 -6.22 28.85
CA THR A 58 -16.33 -7.35 28.80
C THR A 58 -15.02 -6.84 28.22
N PRO A 59 -13.85 -7.18 28.81
CA PRO A 59 -12.59 -6.79 28.21
C PRO A 59 -12.58 -7.35 26.79
N SER A 60 -12.40 -6.48 25.79
CA SER A 60 -12.28 -6.93 24.40
C SER A 60 -11.23 -8.04 24.37
N PRO A 61 -11.54 -9.19 23.73
CA PRO A 61 -10.61 -10.30 23.68
C PRO A 61 -9.30 -9.80 23.06
N THR A 62 -8.20 -9.95 23.79
CA THR A 62 -6.89 -9.74 23.20
C THR A 62 -6.64 -10.93 22.28
N PRO A 63 -6.46 -10.74 20.97
CA PRO A 63 -6.19 -11.85 20.07
C PRO A 63 -4.85 -12.44 20.48
N THR A 64 -4.81 -13.77 20.58
CA THR A 64 -3.56 -14.48 20.78
C THR A 64 -2.68 -14.23 19.57
N VAL A 65 -1.64 -13.40 19.70
CA VAL A 65 -0.69 -13.13 18.63
C VAL A 65 0.01 -14.44 18.26
N ILE A 66 -0.03 -14.82 16.99
CA ILE A 66 0.64 -16.03 16.49
C ILE A 66 2.15 -15.94 16.78
N PRO A 67 2.74 -16.88 17.53
CA PRO A 67 4.17 -16.90 17.78
C PRO A 67 5.03 -16.96 16.50
N PRO A 68 6.23 -16.37 16.52
CA PRO A 68 7.24 -16.60 15.49
C PRO A 68 7.50 -18.10 15.26
N GLY A 69 7.20 -18.63 14.07
CA GLY A 69 7.45 -20.03 13.69
C GLY A 69 6.22 -20.95 13.71
N SER A 70 5.04 -20.40 14.00
CA SER A 70 3.78 -21.12 13.98
C SER A 70 3.42 -21.80 12.66
N THR A 71 2.73 -22.93 12.79
CA THR A 71 2.31 -23.74 11.64
C THR A 71 0.96 -23.30 11.06
N TYR A 72 0.62 -23.83 9.89
CA TYR A 72 -0.67 -23.58 9.23
C TYR A 72 -1.89 -23.96 10.10
N ILE A 73 -1.75 -24.95 11.00
CA ILE A 73 -2.84 -25.40 11.89
C ILE A 73 -3.12 -24.36 12.97
N GLU A 74 -2.08 -23.76 13.55
CA GLU A 74 -2.20 -22.71 14.56
C GLU A 74 -2.88 -21.45 14.01
N PHE A 75 -2.72 -21.22 12.70
CA PHE A 75 -3.42 -20.16 11.97
C PHE A 75 -4.94 -20.42 11.86
N TYR A 76 -5.36 -21.69 11.74
CA TYR A 76 -6.78 -22.07 11.72
C TYR A 76 -7.42 -21.99 13.11
N ASP A 77 -6.68 -22.32 14.16
CA ASP A 77 -7.19 -22.18 15.52
C ASP A 77 -7.46 -20.70 15.87
N LEU A 78 -6.64 -19.77 15.36
CA LEU A 78 -6.89 -18.33 15.47
C LEU A 78 -8.16 -17.88 14.73
N TYR A 79 -8.49 -18.46 13.58
CA TYR A 79 -9.71 -18.15 12.83
C TYR A 79 -10.98 -18.36 13.68
N ALA A 80 -11.00 -19.40 14.53
CA ALA A 80 -12.12 -19.66 15.44
C ALA A 80 -12.24 -18.63 16.58
N ASP A 81 -11.16 -17.92 16.90
CA ASP A 81 -11.16 -16.89 17.94
C ASP A 81 -11.41 -15.49 17.38
N LEU A 82 -10.91 -15.16 16.19
CA LEU A 82 -11.19 -13.87 15.52
C LEU A 82 -12.67 -13.72 15.13
N THR A 83 -13.34 -14.79 14.70
CA THR A 83 -14.79 -14.78 14.39
C THR A 83 -15.68 -14.50 15.61
N LYS A 84 -15.12 -14.47 16.83
CA LYS A 84 -15.83 -14.08 18.06
C LYS A 84 -15.72 -12.58 18.38
N THR A 85 -14.89 -11.82 17.65
CA THR A 85 -14.61 -10.41 17.99
C THR A 85 -15.58 -9.44 17.33
N GLY A 86 -16.89 -9.70 17.42
CA GLY A 86 -17.98 -8.89 16.83
C GLY A 86 -18.06 -7.42 17.26
N GLU A 87 -16.95 -6.82 17.68
CA GLU A 87 -16.80 -5.51 18.30
C GLU A 87 -16.01 -4.50 17.44
N MET A 88 -15.25 -4.95 16.43
CA MET A 88 -14.42 -4.05 15.62
C MET A 88 -15.19 -3.60 14.37
N LYS A 89 -15.81 -2.43 14.46
CA LYS A 89 -16.54 -1.87 13.33
C LYS A 89 -15.56 -1.49 12.21
N LYS A 90 -16.03 -1.59 10.95
CA LYS A 90 -15.36 -1.13 9.72
C LYS A 90 -15.29 0.42 9.64
N ASP A 91 -15.17 1.04 10.82
CA ASP A 91 -15.44 2.44 11.07
C ASP A 91 -14.30 3.28 10.52
N THR A 92 -14.57 3.87 9.35
CA THR A 92 -13.74 4.84 8.63
C THR A 92 -12.51 4.24 7.95
N ILE A 93 -12.49 4.38 6.64
CA ILE A 93 -11.35 4.05 5.78
C ILE A 93 -10.43 5.27 5.74
N HIS A 94 -9.14 5.04 5.97
CA HIS A 94 -8.10 6.05 5.95
C HIS A 94 -7.05 5.71 4.89
N TRP A 95 -6.33 6.73 4.41
CA TRP A 95 -5.15 6.56 3.57
C TRP A 95 -3.94 7.08 4.32
N SER A 96 -2.87 6.29 4.33
CA SER A 96 -1.63 6.70 4.98
C SER A 96 -0.97 7.84 4.21
N GLU A 97 -0.61 8.91 4.91
CA GLU A 97 0.31 9.91 4.38
C GLU A 97 1.77 9.50 4.59
N LYS A 98 2.67 10.08 3.80
CA LYS A 98 4.11 9.86 3.89
C LYS A 98 4.62 10.15 5.32
N GLY A 99 5.15 9.13 5.99
CA GLY A 99 5.70 9.27 7.34
C GLY A 99 4.66 9.47 8.45
N GLN A 100 3.38 9.24 8.17
CA GLN A 100 2.31 9.41 9.15
C GLN A 100 2.55 8.54 10.39
N ARG A 101 2.26 9.11 11.56
CA ARG A 101 2.23 8.43 12.86
C ARG A 101 0.91 8.73 13.55
N THR A 102 0.26 7.71 14.09
CA THR A 102 -1.04 7.82 14.79
C THR A 102 -1.06 6.87 15.99
N GLU A 103 -1.90 7.15 16.98
CA GLU A 103 -2.09 6.23 18.11
C GLU A 103 -2.57 4.84 17.66
N VAL A 104 -3.36 4.78 16.57
CA VAL A 104 -3.79 3.52 15.96
C VAL A 104 -2.60 2.75 15.40
N PHE A 105 -1.64 3.43 14.76
CA PHE A 105 -0.42 2.80 14.28
C PHE A 105 0.41 2.24 15.43
N ASP A 106 0.57 2.98 16.52
CA ASP A 106 1.30 2.51 17.70
C ASP A 106 0.60 1.29 18.35
N LYS A 107 -0.73 1.35 18.48
CA LYS A 107 -1.55 0.24 19.02
C LYS A 107 -1.40 -1.05 18.20
N HIS A 108 -1.25 -0.93 16.88
CA HIS A 108 -1.17 -2.06 15.96
C HIS A 108 0.23 -2.35 15.42
N ASN A 109 1.28 -1.77 16.01
CA ASN A 109 2.68 -1.97 15.63
C ASN A 109 2.95 -1.68 14.13
N VAL A 110 2.32 -0.65 13.58
CA VAL A 110 2.50 -0.26 12.17
C VAL A 110 3.81 0.49 11.99
N ILE A 111 4.61 0.07 11.01
CA ILE A 111 5.88 0.72 10.67
C ILE A 111 5.67 1.63 9.46
N THR A 112 5.93 2.92 9.60
CA THR A 112 5.95 3.89 8.48
C THR A 112 7.36 4.42 8.18
N THR A 113 8.21 4.45 9.20
CA THR A 113 9.66 4.72 9.15
C THR A 113 10.40 3.95 10.23
N ILE A 114 11.73 3.87 10.16
CA ILE A 114 12.57 3.31 11.23
C ILE A 114 13.23 4.45 12.01
N ASP A 115 12.97 4.54 13.31
CA ASP A 115 13.66 5.50 14.17
C ASP A 115 15.11 5.05 14.39
N THR A 116 16.06 5.78 13.82
CA THR A 116 17.49 5.44 13.87
C THR A 116 18.39 6.62 13.56
N GLU A 117 19.56 6.62 14.20
CA GLU A 117 20.65 7.56 13.92
C GLU A 117 21.66 7.01 12.90
N GLU A 118 21.50 5.78 12.43
CA GLU A 118 22.32 5.20 11.36
C GLU A 118 21.91 5.75 9.99
N LYS A 119 22.88 5.94 9.08
CA LYS A 119 22.60 6.18 7.65
C LYS A 119 22.11 4.89 6.99
N VAL A 120 20.89 4.48 7.32
CA VAL A 120 20.26 3.28 6.78
C VAL A 120 18.94 3.63 6.12
N MET A 121 18.60 2.94 5.04
CA MET A 121 17.28 3.00 4.42
C MET A 121 16.84 1.63 3.92
N TYR A 122 15.55 1.50 3.65
CA TYR A 122 14.87 0.26 3.30
C TYR A 122 14.20 0.42 1.95
N LEU A 123 14.73 -0.25 0.93
CA LEU A 123 14.08 -0.31 -0.37
C LEU A 123 13.01 -1.39 -0.33
N THR A 124 11.79 -1.01 -0.72
CA THR A 124 10.68 -1.94 -0.78
C THR A 124 9.96 -1.83 -2.12
N PHE A 125 9.58 -2.98 -2.67
CA PHE A 125 8.97 -3.07 -3.99
C PHE A 125 7.62 -3.76 -3.91
N ASN A 126 6.56 -3.10 -4.41
CA ASN A 126 5.26 -3.73 -4.55
C ASN A 126 5.18 -4.42 -5.92
N LEU A 127 5.07 -5.75 -5.95
CA LEU A 127 5.01 -6.55 -7.17
C LEU A 127 3.62 -7.17 -7.34
N GLY A 128 2.80 -6.53 -8.17
CA GLY A 128 1.49 -7.05 -8.58
C GLY A 128 1.48 -7.77 -9.93
N TYR A 129 2.32 -7.32 -10.86
CA TYR A 129 2.40 -7.84 -12.22
C TYR A 129 3.74 -7.45 -12.85
N GLU A 130 4.17 -8.18 -13.88
CA GLU A 130 5.36 -7.84 -14.68
C GLU A 130 4.93 -7.15 -15.99
N HIS A 131 4.76 -5.82 -15.98
CA HIS A 131 4.34 -5.09 -17.17
C HIS A 131 5.46 -4.94 -18.21
N VAL A 132 6.66 -4.62 -17.74
CA VAL A 132 7.86 -4.57 -18.58
C VAL A 132 8.63 -5.85 -18.34
N ARG A 133 8.71 -6.70 -19.36
CA ARG A 133 9.38 -8.00 -19.27
C ARG A 133 10.86 -7.83 -18.93
N GLY A 134 11.30 -8.49 -17.86
CA GLY A 134 12.71 -8.54 -17.47
C GLY A 134 13.11 -7.50 -16.44
N ASN A 135 12.18 -6.68 -15.96
CA ASN A 135 12.47 -5.66 -14.97
C ASN A 135 12.79 -6.30 -13.61
N THR A 136 12.11 -7.39 -13.24
CA THR A 136 12.45 -8.11 -12.00
C THR A 136 13.89 -8.63 -12.06
N GLU A 137 14.30 -9.27 -13.15
CA GLU A 137 15.67 -9.79 -13.32
C GLU A 137 16.72 -8.69 -13.28
N LYS A 138 16.48 -7.57 -13.99
CA LYS A 138 17.38 -6.41 -13.96
C LYS A 138 17.49 -5.81 -12.57
N LEU A 139 16.38 -5.68 -11.84
CA LEU A 139 16.40 -5.19 -10.47
C LEU A 139 17.24 -6.10 -9.57
N LEU A 140 17.04 -7.43 -9.66
CA LEU A 140 17.83 -8.39 -8.89
C LEU A 140 19.33 -8.26 -9.22
N GLU A 141 19.70 -8.10 -10.50
CA GLU A 141 21.09 -7.87 -10.90
C GLU A 141 21.66 -6.58 -10.29
N ILE A 142 20.90 -5.48 -10.34
CA ILE A 142 21.28 -4.17 -9.78
C ILE A 142 21.54 -4.26 -8.27
N LEU A 143 20.64 -4.94 -7.54
CA LEU A 143 20.75 -5.10 -6.08
C LEU A 143 21.91 -6.04 -5.72
N LYS A 144 22.03 -7.18 -6.42
CA LYS A 144 23.06 -8.19 -6.19
C LYS A 144 24.46 -7.66 -6.44
N SER A 145 24.67 -6.89 -7.53
CA SER A 145 25.99 -6.31 -7.84
C SER A 145 26.46 -5.31 -6.78
N ARG A 146 25.55 -4.81 -5.93
CA ARG A 146 25.80 -3.85 -4.86
C ARG A 146 25.70 -4.47 -3.46
N ASN A 147 25.48 -5.79 -3.37
CA ASN A 147 25.26 -6.51 -2.11
C ASN A 147 24.13 -5.89 -1.27
N ILE A 148 23.05 -5.47 -1.94
CA ILE A 148 21.87 -4.88 -1.31
C ILE A 148 20.79 -5.94 -1.16
N SER A 149 20.20 -6.00 0.03
CA SER A 149 18.94 -6.72 0.27
C SER A 149 17.77 -5.73 0.33
N ALA A 150 16.64 -6.09 -0.27
CA ALA A 150 15.41 -5.31 -0.28
C ALA A 150 14.23 -6.15 0.21
N THR A 151 13.07 -5.51 0.41
CA THR A 151 11.82 -6.20 0.74
C THR A 151 10.85 -6.16 -0.44
N PHE A 152 10.25 -7.29 -0.81
CA PHE A 152 9.30 -7.39 -1.90
C PHE A 152 7.92 -7.75 -1.35
N PHE A 153 6.96 -6.84 -1.49
CA PHE A 153 5.56 -7.05 -1.15
C PHE A 153 4.85 -7.63 -2.37
N LEU A 154 4.50 -8.91 -2.29
CA LEU A 154 3.99 -9.69 -3.42
C LEU A 154 2.47 -9.79 -3.37
N VAL A 155 1.84 -9.52 -4.51
CA VAL A 155 0.45 -9.92 -4.73
C VAL A 155 0.39 -11.43 -4.93
N GLY A 156 -0.62 -12.09 -4.38
CA GLY A 156 -0.78 -13.55 -4.50
C GLY A 156 -0.80 -14.03 -5.96
N GLU A 157 -1.51 -13.33 -6.85
CA GLU A 157 -1.51 -13.62 -8.29
C GLU A 157 -0.09 -13.55 -8.92
N PHE A 158 0.79 -12.65 -8.45
CA PHE A 158 2.17 -12.59 -8.93
C PHE A 158 2.94 -13.87 -8.58
N ILE A 159 2.72 -14.42 -7.38
CA ILE A 159 3.34 -15.67 -6.93
C ILE A 159 2.86 -16.85 -7.79
N GLU A 160 1.56 -16.88 -8.12
CA GLU A 160 0.97 -17.93 -8.93
C GLU A 160 1.48 -17.92 -10.37
N VAL A 161 1.60 -16.72 -10.96
CA VAL A 161 1.99 -16.56 -12.36
C VAL A 161 3.51 -16.65 -12.56
N PHE A 162 4.31 -16.18 -11.60
CA PHE A 162 5.77 -16.08 -11.71
C PHE A 162 6.52 -16.75 -10.53
N PRO A 163 6.25 -18.03 -10.21
CA PRO A 163 6.87 -18.69 -9.06
C PRO A 163 8.41 -18.79 -9.18
N GLU A 164 8.96 -18.82 -10.39
CA GLU A 164 10.41 -18.77 -10.63
C GLU A 164 11.04 -17.44 -10.23
N LYS A 165 10.35 -16.31 -10.46
CA LYS A 165 10.83 -14.99 -10.02
C LYS A 165 10.81 -14.90 -8.51
N VAL A 166 9.75 -15.41 -7.87
CA VAL A 166 9.66 -15.45 -6.40
C VAL A 166 10.81 -16.26 -5.80
N ARG A 167 11.14 -17.42 -6.38
CA ARG A 167 12.33 -18.19 -5.97
C ARG A 167 13.62 -17.41 -6.14
N ALA A 168 13.81 -16.71 -7.26
CA ALA A 168 15.01 -15.92 -7.51
C ALA A 168 15.15 -14.78 -6.48
N ILE A 169 14.07 -14.04 -6.23
CA ILE A 169 14.03 -12.97 -5.21
C ILE A 169 14.44 -13.52 -3.84
N TYR A 170 13.85 -14.65 -3.43
CA TYR A 170 14.15 -15.26 -2.14
C TYR A 170 15.59 -15.79 -2.05
N ALA A 171 16.07 -16.46 -3.11
CA ALA A 171 17.41 -17.04 -3.16
C ALA A 171 18.53 -15.99 -3.14
N ASP A 172 18.27 -14.78 -3.65
CA ASP A 172 19.18 -13.64 -3.58
C ASP A 172 19.16 -12.94 -2.20
N GLY A 173 18.44 -13.49 -1.22
CA GLY A 173 18.49 -13.06 0.18
C GLY A 173 17.53 -11.91 0.52
N HIS A 174 16.54 -11.66 -0.33
CA HIS A 174 15.53 -10.61 -0.10
C HIS A 174 14.40 -11.07 0.82
N THR A 175 13.81 -10.11 1.54
CA THR A 175 12.64 -10.36 2.39
C THR A 175 11.37 -10.35 1.55
N LEU A 176 10.46 -11.29 1.79
CA LEU A 176 9.14 -11.33 1.16
C LEU A 176 8.04 -10.90 2.14
N GLY A 177 7.13 -10.06 1.67
CA GLY A 177 5.94 -9.61 2.38
C GLY A 177 4.67 -9.83 1.55
N ALA A 178 3.52 -9.83 2.21
CA ALA A 178 2.22 -10.01 1.58
C ALA A 178 1.64 -8.65 1.13
N HIS A 179 0.95 -8.63 -0.02
CA HIS A 179 0.32 -7.43 -0.58
C HIS A 179 -1.09 -7.70 -1.13
N SER A 180 -1.91 -8.46 -0.39
CA SER A 180 -3.19 -9.04 -0.84
C SER A 180 -3.05 -10.02 -2.01
N TYR A 181 -3.94 -10.98 -2.10
CA TYR A 181 -4.01 -11.94 -3.19
C TYR A 181 -4.54 -11.29 -4.47
N TYR A 182 -5.66 -10.55 -4.36
CA TYR A 182 -6.36 -9.96 -5.51
C TYR A 182 -6.00 -8.48 -5.75
N HIS A 183 -5.10 -7.91 -4.94
CA HIS A 183 -4.78 -6.49 -4.95
C HIS A 183 -6.04 -5.61 -4.76
N ILE A 184 -6.93 -6.05 -3.86
CA ILE A 184 -8.17 -5.35 -3.48
C ILE A 184 -8.01 -4.87 -2.03
N PRO A 185 -8.30 -3.60 -1.70
CA PRO A 185 -8.24 -3.16 -0.32
C PRO A 185 -9.34 -3.85 0.52
N PRO A 186 -8.98 -4.58 1.58
CA PRO A 186 -9.92 -5.36 2.39
C PRO A 186 -10.98 -4.49 3.06
N SER A 187 -10.58 -3.26 3.41
CA SER A 187 -11.38 -2.16 3.96
C SER A 187 -12.62 -1.78 3.15
N HIS A 188 -12.72 -2.11 1.86
CA HIS A 188 -13.93 -1.81 1.07
C HIS A 188 -14.89 -2.99 0.97
N THR A 189 -14.40 -4.18 0.66
CA THR A 189 -15.26 -5.26 0.14
C THR A 189 -15.18 -6.57 0.90
N MET A 190 -14.18 -6.78 1.76
CA MET A 190 -13.95 -8.08 2.38
C MET A 190 -14.60 -8.22 3.77
N THR A 191 -15.18 -9.38 4.06
CA THR A 191 -15.47 -9.84 5.42
C THR A 191 -14.18 -10.23 6.16
N ASP A 192 -14.28 -10.55 7.46
CA ASP A 192 -13.11 -10.94 8.26
C ASP A 192 -12.53 -12.25 7.73
N GLU A 193 -13.44 -13.17 7.39
CA GLU A 193 -13.12 -14.46 6.81
C GLU A 193 -12.44 -14.31 5.45
N GLU A 194 -13.00 -13.48 4.55
CA GLU A 194 -12.42 -13.24 3.22
C GLU A 194 -11.01 -12.62 3.32
N TYR A 195 -10.81 -11.68 4.24
CA TYR A 195 -9.50 -11.07 4.43
C TYR A 195 -8.48 -12.04 5.03
N ILE A 196 -8.89 -12.90 5.97
CA ILE A 196 -8.03 -13.95 6.52
C ILE A 196 -7.70 -15.00 5.43
N GLU A 197 -8.67 -15.38 4.61
CA GLU A 197 -8.49 -16.31 3.49
C GLU A 197 -7.51 -15.77 2.44
N ASP A 198 -7.48 -14.47 2.21
CA ASP A 198 -6.49 -13.81 1.33
C ASP A 198 -5.05 -14.12 1.80
N PHE A 199 -4.74 -13.92 3.09
CA PHE A 199 -3.42 -14.26 3.65
C PHE A 199 -3.12 -15.76 3.54
N ILE A 200 -4.09 -16.62 3.87
CA ILE A 200 -3.96 -18.08 3.77
C ILE A 200 -3.58 -18.50 2.35
N LYS A 201 -4.25 -17.92 1.36
CA LYS A 201 -4.05 -18.25 -0.05
C LYS A 201 -2.67 -17.82 -0.52
N THR A 202 -2.25 -16.62 -0.15
CA THR A 202 -0.91 -16.10 -0.47
C THR A 202 0.19 -16.95 0.17
N GLU A 203 0.05 -17.33 1.44
CA GLU A 203 1.01 -18.21 2.14
C GLU A 203 1.09 -19.62 1.53
N LYS A 204 -0.04 -20.19 1.11
CA LYS A 204 -0.06 -21.48 0.40
C LYS A 204 0.73 -21.42 -0.90
N LEU A 205 0.53 -20.39 -1.71
CA LEU A 205 1.27 -20.20 -2.95
C LEU A 205 2.77 -20.04 -2.69
N LEU A 206 3.13 -19.26 -1.67
CA LEU A 206 4.53 -19.08 -1.32
C LEU A 206 5.19 -20.40 -0.89
N LYS A 207 4.48 -21.21 -0.10
CA LYS A 207 4.95 -22.53 0.31
C LYS A 207 5.16 -23.46 -0.87
N ILE A 208 4.27 -23.42 -1.87
CA ILE A 208 4.44 -24.18 -3.12
C ILE A 208 5.64 -23.65 -3.92
N ALA A 209 5.81 -22.33 -4.01
CA ALA A 209 6.86 -21.71 -4.79
C ALA A 209 8.26 -21.98 -4.22
N LEU A 210 8.41 -21.99 -2.89
CA LEU A 210 9.69 -22.11 -2.18
C LEU A 210 9.98 -23.51 -1.61
N ASP A 211 8.99 -24.40 -1.53
CA ASP A 211 9.12 -25.77 -1.01
C ASP A 211 9.88 -25.84 0.33
N SER A 212 11.03 -26.52 0.39
CA SER A 212 11.82 -26.68 1.62
C SER A 212 12.44 -25.37 2.12
N ASP A 213 12.58 -24.37 1.24
CA ASP A 213 13.14 -23.06 1.57
C ASP A 213 12.10 -22.10 2.16
N TYR A 214 10.82 -22.50 2.16
CA TYR A 214 9.72 -21.68 2.64
C TYR A 214 9.95 -21.18 4.07
N LYS A 215 9.83 -19.87 4.22
CA LYS A 215 9.65 -19.19 5.50
C LYS A 215 8.40 -18.34 5.42
N ARG A 216 7.65 -18.34 6.51
CA ARG A 216 6.44 -17.55 6.68
C ARG A 216 6.72 -16.06 6.46
N MET A 217 5.88 -15.38 5.68
CA MET A 217 5.96 -13.91 5.59
C MET A 217 5.56 -13.30 6.93
N ARG A 218 6.27 -12.25 7.32
CA ARG A 218 6.03 -11.53 8.58
C ARG A 218 5.60 -10.08 8.37
N TYR A 219 5.60 -9.64 7.12
CA TYR A 219 5.32 -8.26 6.75
C TYR A 219 4.14 -8.23 5.79
N TYR A 220 3.26 -7.26 6.00
CA TYR A 220 2.11 -7.00 5.14
C TYR A 220 2.11 -5.52 4.77
N ARG A 221 1.81 -5.22 3.50
CA ARG A 221 1.54 -3.85 3.07
C ARG A 221 0.10 -3.74 2.56
N PRO A 222 -0.71 -2.81 3.08
CA PRO A 222 -2.05 -2.55 2.55
C PRO A 222 -2.01 -1.93 1.16
N ILE A 223 -3.04 -2.20 0.36
CA ILE A 223 -3.19 -1.64 -1.00
C ILE A 223 -3.36 -0.13 -0.90
N SER A 224 -2.60 0.63 -1.70
CA SER A 224 -2.64 2.11 -1.74
C SER A 224 -2.36 2.80 -0.39
N GLY A 225 -1.78 2.10 0.59
CA GLY A 225 -1.63 2.60 1.95
C GLY A 225 -2.97 2.78 2.69
N GLU A 226 -4.03 2.16 2.17
CA GLU A 226 -5.37 2.25 2.75
C GLU A 226 -5.50 1.35 3.98
N TYR A 227 -6.13 1.83 5.04
CA TYR A 227 -6.32 1.05 6.26
C TYR A 227 -7.60 1.43 7.00
N CYS A 228 -8.09 0.50 7.81
CA CYS A 228 -8.95 0.77 8.95
C CYS A 228 -8.43 -0.02 10.17
N GLU A 229 -8.87 0.34 11.37
CA GLU A 229 -8.35 -0.28 12.61
C GLU A 229 -8.60 -1.81 12.65
N ARG A 230 -9.74 -2.26 12.11
CA ARG A 230 -10.05 -3.67 11.90
C ARG A 230 -8.97 -4.38 11.09
N ASP A 231 -8.55 -3.83 9.95
CA ASP A 231 -7.60 -4.51 9.07
C ASP A 231 -6.21 -4.60 9.70
N LEU A 232 -5.80 -3.54 10.42
CA LEU A 232 -4.55 -3.51 11.17
C LEU A 232 -4.57 -4.53 12.32
N TYR A 233 -5.70 -4.65 13.01
CA TYR A 233 -5.89 -5.64 14.05
C TYR A 233 -5.82 -7.07 13.52
N ILE A 234 -6.54 -7.38 12.44
CA ILE A 234 -6.53 -8.72 11.84
C ILE A 234 -5.10 -9.06 11.38
N ALA A 235 -4.43 -8.17 10.64
CA ALA A 235 -3.04 -8.41 10.20
C ALA A 235 -2.10 -8.68 11.39
N LYS A 236 -2.18 -7.89 12.46
CA LYS A 236 -1.40 -8.08 13.69
C LYS A 236 -1.74 -9.40 14.39
N ALA A 237 -3.01 -9.76 14.50
CA ALA A 237 -3.46 -11.01 15.11
C ALA A 237 -2.93 -12.21 14.34
N LEU A 238 -2.95 -12.14 13.01
CA LEU A 238 -2.34 -13.11 12.11
C LEU A 238 -0.79 -13.10 12.21
N GLY A 239 -0.17 -12.24 13.01
CA GLY A 239 1.28 -12.21 13.22
C GLY A 239 2.06 -11.49 12.12
N TYR A 240 1.40 -10.67 11.31
CA TYR A 240 2.05 -9.75 10.38
C TYR A 240 2.34 -8.42 11.05
N THR A 241 3.46 -7.82 10.70
CA THR A 241 3.75 -6.41 10.92
C THR A 241 3.30 -5.63 9.70
N THR A 242 2.38 -4.69 9.87
CA THR A 242 1.96 -3.81 8.79
C THR A 242 3.06 -2.79 8.51
N VAL A 243 3.49 -2.69 7.25
CA VAL A 243 4.55 -1.80 6.79
C VAL A 243 4.00 -0.87 5.72
N LEU A 244 3.97 0.42 6.04
CA LEU A 244 3.68 1.50 5.11
C LEU A 244 5.01 2.09 4.60
N PHE A 245 5.07 3.40 4.40
CA PHE A 245 6.20 4.06 3.80
C PHE A 245 6.22 5.54 4.17
N ASP A 246 7.40 6.12 4.04
CA ASP A 246 7.67 7.53 4.22
C ASP A 246 8.62 8.06 3.13
N ALA A 247 8.85 7.29 2.07
CA ALA A 247 9.49 7.71 0.85
C ALA A 247 8.74 7.09 -0.36
N THR A 248 8.15 7.92 -1.22
CA THR A 248 7.34 7.43 -2.35
C THR A 248 7.08 8.53 -3.37
N TYR A 249 6.90 8.15 -4.64
CA TYR A 249 6.43 9.02 -5.69
C TYR A 249 5.55 8.25 -6.69
N SER A 250 5.05 8.91 -7.74
CA SER A 250 4.13 8.29 -8.70
C SER A 250 4.87 7.48 -9.77
N ASP A 251 5.34 6.28 -9.42
CA ASP A 251 6.07 5.35 -10.30
C ASP A 251 5.26 4.12 -10.77
N TRP A 252 3.99 4.06 -10.40
CA TRP A 252 3.08 2.93 -10.67
C TRP A 252 2.27 3.10 -11.97
N ASN A 253 2.22 4.29 -12.55
CA ASN A 253 1.43 4.54 -13.76
C ASN A 253 2.17 4.03 -15.01
N ARG A 254 1.78 2.83 -15.45
CA ARG A 254 2.33 2.13 -16.63
C ARG A 254 2.33 2.91 -17.94
N THR A 255 1.45 3.90 -18.09
CA THR A 255 1.33 4.67 -19.33
C THR A 255 2.18 5.95 -19.33
N VAL A 256 2.87 6.24 -18.23
CA VAL A 256 3.69 7.43 -18.07
C VAL A 256 5.13 6.99 -17.85
N ILE A 257 5.98 7.25 -18.85
CA ILE A 257 7.41 6.99 -18.80
C ILE A 257 8.09 8.35 -18.76
N ASN A 258 8.68 8.71 -17.62
CA ASN A 258 9.30 10.01 -17.42
C ASN A 258 10.83 9.98 -17.65
N GLY A 259 11.44 8.79 -17.59
CA GLY A 259 12.87 8.59 -17.72
C GLY A 259 13.64 8.68 -16.41
N TYR A 260 14.91 8.25 -16.46
CA TYR A 260 15.74 8.08 -15.27
C TYR A 260 15.95 9.37 -14.46
N GLU A 261 16.10 10.54 -15.09
CA GLU A 261 16.34 11.81 -14.38
C GLU A 261 15.17 12.19 -13.48
N TYR A 262 13.94 11.95 -13.95
CA TYR A 262 12.75 12.20 -13.14
C TYR A 262 12.72 11.28 -11.94
N ALA A 263 12.87 9.97 -12.15
CA ALA A 263 12.86 8.99 -11.06
C ALA A 263 13.97 9.27 -10.03
N TYR A 264 15.19 9.53 -10.49
CA TYR A 264 16.30 9.91 -9.62
C TYR A 264 15.96 11.16 -8.79
N ASN A 265 15.46 12.21 -9.42
CA ASN A 265 15.10 13.45 -8.74
C ASN A 265 13.98 13.26 -7.71
N GLU A 266 13.04 12.34 -7.92
CA GLU A 266 12.04 11.99 -6.90
C GLU A 266 12.66 11.18 -5.76
N LEU A 267 13.52 10.20 -6.06
CA LEU A 267 14.19 9.37 -5.05
C LEU A 267 15.02 10.21 -4.06
N VAL A 268 15.78 11.20 -4.55
CA VAL A 268 16.67 12.00 -3.70
C VAL A 268 15.95 12.96 -2.75
N LYS A 269 14.70 13.33 -3.02
CA LYS A 269 13.91 14.22 -2.14
C LYS A 269 13.60 13.58 -0.79
N ASP A 270 13.59 12.26 -0.75
CA ASP A 270 13.10 11.48 0.38
C ASP A 270 14.24 10.83 1.17
N ILE A 271 15.49 11.20 0.88
CA ILE A 271 16.65 10.68 1.61
C ILE A 271 16.62 11.18 3.05
N HIS A 272 16.43 10.27 3.99
CA HIS A 272 16.73 10.48 5.40
C HIS A 272 16.98 9.13 6.09
N LYS A 273 17.51 9.19 7.32
CA LYS A 273 17.79 8.00 8.12
C LYS A 273 16.50 7.25 8.42
N GLY A 274 16.52 5.95 8.23
CA GLY A 274 15.39 5.07 8.48
C GLY A 274 14.28 5.08 7.43
N ALA A 275 14.46 5.80 6.32
CA ALA A 275 13.47 5.90 5.25
C ALA A 275 13.08 4.52 4.71
N ILE A 276 11.79 4.32 4.46
CA ILE A 276 11.16 3.16 3.84
C ILE A 276 10.58 3.61 2.51
N TYR A 277 11.31 3.27 1.43
CA TYR A 277 10.91 3.57 0.06
C TYR A 277 9.87 2.58 -0.43
N GLN A 278 8.69 3.06 -0.85
CA GLN A 278 7.74 2.29 -1.64
C GLN A 278 7.98 2.55 -3.13
N LEU A 279 8.40 1.51 -3.85
CA LEU A 279 8.71 1.58 -5.28
C LEU A 279 7.97 0.51 -6.09
N HIS A 280 7.86 0.75 -7.38
CA HIS A 280 7.35 -0.16 -8.40
C HIS A 280 8.33 -0.27 -9.57
N ILE A 281 8.27 -1.38 -10.30
CA ILE A 281 9.13 -1.62 -11.48
C ILE A 281 8.30 -1.81 -12.76
N VAL A 282 7.17 -1.11 -12.84
CA VAL A 282 6.18 -1.27 -13.91
C VAL A 282 6.48 -0.42 -15.17
N THR A 283 7.49 0.45 -15.07
CA THR A 283 8.12 1.24 -16.15
C THR A 283 9.65 1.08 -16.05
N PRO A 284 10.43 1.47 -17.07
CA PRO A 284 11.90 1.42 -16.98
C PRO A 284 12.51 2.46 -16.03
N ASP A 285 11.78 3.51 -15.67
CA ASP A 285 12.28 4.69 -14.95
C ASP A 285 13.11 4.33 -13.70
N ASN A 286 12.56 3.49 -12.80
CA ASN A 286 13.27 3.04 -11.59
C ASN A 286 14.47 2.14 -11.91
N ILE A 287 14.35 1.25 -12.90
CA ILE A 287 15.43 0.35 -13.29
C ILE A 287 16.64 1.13 -13.82
N GLU A 288 16.40 2.25 -14.49
CA GLU A 288 17.45 3.12 -15.02
C GLU A 288 18.01 4.08 -13.97
N ALA A 289 17.19 4.55 -13.03
CA ALA A 289 17.61 5.51 -11.99
C ALA A 289 18.34 4.87 -10.80
N LEU A 290 17.92 3.67 -10.38
CA LEU A 290 18.44 3.01 -9.18
C LEU A 290 19.97 2.82 -9.18
N PRO A 291 20.64 2.41 -10.28
CA PRO A 291 22.10 2.27 -10.27
C PRO A 291 22.83 3.53 -9.80
N VAL A 292 22.45 4.70 -10.34
CA VAL A 292 23.07 5.99 -10.01
C VAL A 292 22.75 6.37 -8.56
N PHE A 293 21.48 6.31 -8.18
CA PHE A 293 21.02 6.62 -6.83
C PHE A 293 21.72 5.76 -5.76
N LEU A 294 21.83 4.46 -6.00
CA LEU A 294 22.46 3.53 -5.09
C LEU A 294 23.97 3.76 -4.99
N ASP A 295 24.67 3.94 -6.11
CA ASP A 295 26.13 4.12 -6.13
C ASP A 295 26.56 5.39 -5.39
N GLU A 296 25.83 6.48 -5.54
CA GLU A 296 26.08 7.73 -4.81
C GLU A 296 25.88 7.55 -3.31
N LEU A 297 24.77 6.95 -2.89
CA LEU A 297 24.46 6.76 -1.48
C LEU A 297 25.41 5.78 -0.79
N ILE A 298 25.78 4.69 -1.47
CA ILE A 298 26.84 3.78 -0.98
C ILE A 298 28.15 4.56 -0.79
N GLY A 299 28.53 5.39 -1.75
CA GLY A 299 29.71 6.26 -1.66
C GLY A 299 29.68 7.21 -0.47
N ASP A 300 28.49 7.70 -0.11
CA ASP A 300 28.24 8.58 1.04
C ASP A 300 28.08 7.83 2.38
N GLY A 301 28.26 6.51 2.37
CA GLY A 301 28.23 5.65 3.56
C GLY A 301 26.83 5.24 4.01
N TRP A 302 25.83 5.27 3.11
CA TRP A 302 24.52 4.71 3.38
C TRP A 302 24.49 3.20 3.27
N MET A 303 23.72 2.58 4.15
CA MET A 303 23.43 1.15 4.14
C MET A 303 21.99 0.90 3.70
N PHE A 304 21.79 -0.21 2.99
CA PHE A 304 20.48 -0.66 2.55
C PHE A 304 20.16 -1.98 3.24
N LYS A 305 19.03 -2.03 3.94
CA LYS A 305 18.58 -3.23 4.67
C LYS A 305 17.20 -3.67 4.18
N ALA A 306 16.92 -4.96 4.36
CA ALA A 306 15.58 -5.52 4.30
C ALA A 306 15.06 -5.72 5.74
N PHE A 307 13.74 -5.93 5.90
CA PHE A 307 13.15 -6.23 7.21
C PHE A 307 13.35 -7.70 7.64
#